data_AF-A0A967KFN1-F1
#
_entry.id   AF-A0A967KFN1-F1
#
_cell.length_a   1.000
_cell.length_b   1.000
_cell.length_c   1.000
_cell.angle_alpha   90.00
_cell.angle_beta   90.00
_cell.angle_gamma   90.00
#
_symmetry.space_group_name_H-M   'P 1'
#
loop_
_entity.id
_entity.type
_entity.pdbx_description
1 polymer ?
#
loop_
_entity_poly.entity_id
_entity_poly.type
_entity_poly.pdbx_seq_one_letter_code
_entity_poly.pdbx_strand_id
1 'polypeptide(L)'
;DFQGELFEGSQYLLAWADELQELKTICHTGKKATMVVRVDDNGYAIREGSQVEIGGNERYVSVSRKEFKNVFTGGKRVKFIEPLADEEPRDDTAGPQELL
;
A
#
# COMPACT_ATOMS: atom_id res chain seq x y z
N ASP A 1 13.22 -1.42 -2.43
CA ASP A 1 12.43 -2.30 -3.30
C ASP A 1 11.53 -3.17 -2.43
N PHE A 2 10.92 -4.21 -3.00
CA PHE A 2 10.01 -5.11 -2.27
C PHE A 2 10.71 -6.02 -1.24
N GLN A 3 12.03 -6.18 -1.33
CA GLN A 3 12.85 -6.95 -0.38
C GLN A 3 13.38 -6.07 0.76
N GLY A 4 13.19 -4.75 0.67
CA GLY A 4 13.67 -3.78 1.65
C GLY A 4 15.04 -3.20 1.33
N GLU A 5 15.59 -3.51 0.15
CA GLU A 5 16.86 -2.97 -0.33
C GLU A 5 16.67 -1.62 -1.02
N LEU A 6 17.72 -0.82 -1.17
CA LEU A 6 17.64 0.40 -1.98
C LEU A 6 17.60 0.05 -3.47
N PHE A 7 16.87 0.82 -4.27
CA PHE A 7 17.07 0.77 -5.72
C PHE A 7 18.46 1.34 -6.04
N GLU A 8 19.17 0.76 -6.99
CA GLU A 8 20.57 1.13 -7.31
C GLU A 8 20.76 2.64 -7.47
N GLY A 9 19.98 3.28 -8.36
CA GLY A 9 20.05 4.74 -8.54
C GLY A 9 19.69 5.53 -7.28
N SER A 10 18.77 5.02 -6.46
CA SER A 10 18.39 5.70 -5.21
C SER A 10 19.49 5.70 -4.15
N GLN A 11 20.43 4.76 -4.20
CA GLN A 11 21.57 4.74 -3.27
C GLN A 11 22.44 5.99 -3.42
N TYR A 12 22.74 6.37 -4.67
CA TYR A 12 23.54 7.56 -4.97
C TYR A 12 22.78 8.84 -4.62
N LEU A 13 21.49 8.92 -4.96
CA LEU A 13 20.65 10.08 -4.63
C LEU A 13 20.59 10.31 -3.13
N LEU A 14 20.42 9.26 -2.33
CA LEU A 14 20.42 9.35 -0.87
C LEU A 14 21.79 9.77 -0.30
N ALA A 15 22.88 9.32 -0.89
CA ALA A 15 24.22 9.67 -0.44
C ALA A 15 24.59 11.13 -0.70
N TRP A 16 24.00 11.76 -1.72
CA TRP A 16 24.29 13.14 -2.13
C TRP A 16 23.24 14.17 -1.70
N ALA A 17 22.08 13.73 -1.21
CA ALA A 17 20.98 14.64 -0.92
C ALA A 17 21.31 15.60 0.24
N ASP A 18 21.18 16.90 -0.02
CA ASP A 18 21.19 17.94 1.02
C ASP A 18 19.86 17.96 1.80
N GLU A 19 18.75 17.66 1.12
CA GLU A 19 17.41 17.62 1.68
C GLU A 19 16.70 16.31 1.38
N LEU A 20 16.00 15.76 2.38
CA LEU A 20 15.27 14.51 2.28
C LEU A 20 13.84 14.70 2.79
N GLN A 21 12.86 14.55 1.90
CA GLN A 21 11.44 14.50 2.26
C GLN A 21 10.88 13.10 2.05
N GLU A 22 10.42 12.49 3.14
CA GLU A 22 9.79 11.17 3.10
C GLU A 22 8.32 11.30 2.67
N LEU A 23 7.98 10.69 1.54
CA LEU A 23 6.59 10.47 1.15
C LEU A 23 6.08 9.21 1.86
N LYS A 24 5.01 9.36 2.62
CA LYS A 24 4.44 8.29 3.45
C LYS A 24 2.98 8.06 3.10
N THR A 25 2.57 6.79 3.17
CA THR A 25 1.17 6.38 3.10
C THR A 25 0.75 5.77 4.44
N ILE A 26 -0.43 5.15 4.48
CA ILE A 26 -0.98 4.53 5.68
C ILE A 26 -0.94 3.00 5.52
N CYS A 27 -0.42 2.32 6.53
CA CYS A 27 -0.53 0.87 6.68
C CYS A 27 -1.94 0.53 7.15
N HIS A 28 -2.45 -0.67 6.83
CA HIS A 28 -3.74 -1.16 7.36
C HIS A 28 -3.85 -1.16 8.90
N THR A 29 -2.73 -1.03 9.60
CA THR A 29 -2.68 -0.89 11.07
C THR A 29 -2.92 0.54 11.56
N GLY A 30 -3.17 1.49 10.66
CA GLY A 30 -3.26 2.93 10.93
C GLY A 30 -1.92 3.63 11.13
N LYS A 31 -0.80 2.89 11.08
CA LYS A 31 0.55 3.45 11.24
C LYS A 31 1.14 3.94 9.93
N LYS A 32 2.13 4.83 10.02
CA LYS A 32 2.94 5.27 8.88
C LYS A 32 3.49 4.06 8.12
N ALA A 33 3.19 3.97 6.82
CA ALA A 33 3.80 3.02 5.92
C ALA A 33 5.07 3.61 5.30
N THR A 34 6.15 2.83 5.35
CA THR A 34 7.49 3.23 4.84
C THR A 34 8.15 2.11 4.04
N MET A 35 7.44 0.99 3.84
CA MET A 35 7.91 -0.20 3.16
C MET A 35 6.81 -0.67 2.23
N VAL A 36 7.19 -1.39 1.17
CA VAL A 36 6.25 -2.04 0.25
C VAL A 36 6.54 -3.53 0.27
N VAL A 37 5.50 -4.34 0.41
CA VAL A 37 5.58 -5.80 0.22
C VAL A 37 4.98 -6.13 -1.13
N ARG A 38 5.68 -6.95 -1.92
CA ARG A 38 5.10 -7.60 -3.11
C ARG A 38 4.43 -8.90 -2.67
N VAL A 39 3.20 -9.13 -3.08
CA VAL A 39 2.43 -10.33 -2.72
C VAL A 39 2.01 -11.16 -3.93
N ASP A 40 1.72 -12.43 -3.67
CA ASP A 40 1.04 -13.34 -4.59
C ASP A 40 -0.50 -13.18 -4.51
N ASP A 41 -1.22 -13.93 -5.32
CA ASP A 41 -2.69 -13.90 -5.38
C ASP A 41 -3.35 -14.33 -4.06
N ASN A 42 -2.62 -15.01 -3.18
CA ASN A 42 -3.08 -15.44 -1.87
C ASN A 42 -2.79 -14.39 -0.78
N GLY A 43 -2.05 -13.32 -1.08
CA GLY A 43 -1.66 -12.27 -0.16
C GLY A 43 -0.43 -12.60 0.71
N TYR A 44 0.40 -13.56 0.29
CA TYR A 44 1.67 -13.88 0.95
C TYR A 44 2.82 -13.15 0.26
N ALA A 45 3.84 -12.78 1.06
CA ALA A 45 5.01 -12.08 0.53
C ALA A 45 5.79 -12.94 -0.47
N ILE A 46 6.05 -12.36 -1.64
CA ILE A 46 7.04 -12.85 -2.58
C ILE A 46 8.41 -12.38 -2.09
N ARG A 47 9.36 -13.31 -1.97
CA ARG A 47 10.71 -13.05 -1.45
C ARG A 47 11.80 -13.01 -2.52
N GLU A 48 11.50 -13.53 -3.70
CA GLU A 48 12.44 -13.69 -4.81
C GLU A 48 11.79 -13.23 -6.12
N GLY A 49 12.61 -12.92 -7.12
CA GLY A 49 12.17 -12.49 -8.44
C GLY A 49 12.75 -11.14 -8.84
N SER A 50 12.37 -10.70 -10.04
CA SER A 50 12.86 -9.44 -10.62
C SER A 50 12.50 -8.25 -9.74
N GLN A 51 13.46 -7.34 -9.52
CA GLN A 51 13.23 -6.13 -8.71
C GLN A 51 12.09 -5.27 -9.28
N VAL A 52 11.95 -5.22 -10.61
CA VAL A 52 10.94 -4.46 -11.32
C VAL A 52 9.88 -5.40 -11.91
N GLU A 53 8.62 -5.12 -11.61
CA GLU A 53 7.45 -5.79 -12.17
C GLU A 53 6.26 -4.84 -12.15
N ILE A 54 5.45 -4.81 -13.21
CA ILE A 54 4.25 -3.97 -13.30
C ILE A 54 3.09 -4.66 -12.58
N GLY A 55 2.43 -3.96 -11.67
CA GLY A 55 1.25 -4.45 -10.95
C GLY A 55 0.61 -3.36 -10.10
N GLY A 56 -0.68 -3.53 -9.76
CA GLY A 56 -1.45 -2.57 -8.98
C GLY A 56 -1.45 -2.84 -7.47
N ASN A 57 -2.53 -2.40 -6.82
CA ASN A 57 -2.74 -2.56 -5.38
C ASN A 57 -2.95 -4.03 -4.96
N GLU A 58 -3.31 -4.90 -5.89
CA GLU A 58 -3.36 -6.35 -5.69
C GLU A 58 -1.97 -6.98 -5.52
N ARG A 59 -0.92 -6.35 -6.08
CA ARG A 59 0.45 -6.89 -6.06
C ARG A 59 1.34 -6.20 -5.03
N TYR A 60 1.14 -4.91 -4.79
CA TYR A 60 2.03 -4.10 -3.95
C TYR A 60 1.27 -3.44 -2.80
N VAL A 61 1.62 -3.83 -1.57
CA VAL A 61 0.96 -3.32 -0.36
C VAL A 61 1.94 -2.47 0.45
N SER A 62 1.55 -1.21 0.68
CA SER A 62 2.28 -0.28 1.55
C SER A 62 2.06 -0.64 3.02
N VAL A 63 3.15 -0.88 3.75
CA VAL A 63 3.10 -1.33 5.15
C VAL A 63 4.10 -0.60 6.04
N SER A 64 3.82 -0.62 7.35
CA SER A 64 4.80 -0.18 8.36
C SER A 64 5.98 -1.17 8.43
N ARG A 65 7.15 -0.72 8.90
CA ARG A 65 8.32 -1.60 9.09
C ARG A 65 8.05 -2.82 9.98
N LYS A 66 7.22 -2.66 11.02
CA LYS A 66 6.83 -3.79 11.89
C LYS A 66 6.05 -4.84 11.10
N GLU A 67 5.11 -4.38 10.29
CA GLU A 67 4.26 -5.28 9.51
C GLU A 67 5.01 -5.91 8.34
N PHE A 68 5.95 -5.19 7.73
CA PHE A 68 6.89 -5.77 6.78
C PHE A 68 7.60 -6.98 7.38
N LYS A 69 8.14 -6.89 8.62
CA LYS A 69 8.78 -8.05 9.28
C LYS A 69 7.81 -9.19 9.54
N ASN A 70 6.59 -8.89 9.98
CA ASN A 70 5.56 -9.90 10.25
C ASN A 70 5.17 -10.69 8.98
N VAL A 71 5.04 -9.99 7.86
CA VAL A 71 4.59 -10.55 6.58
C VAL A 71 5.77 -11.16 5.82
N PHE A 72 6.81 -10.37 5.56
CA PHE A 72 7.96 -10.76 4.75
C PHE A 72 8.81 -11.83 5.42
N THR A 73 9.22 -11.66 6.68
CA THR A 73 10.02 -12.65 7.42
C THR A 73 9.15 -13.65 8.16
N GLY A 74 8.11 -13.17 8.84
CA GLY A 74 7.24 -13.98 9.70
C GLY A 74 6.20 -14.82 8.96
N GLY A 75 6.05 -14.64 7.64
CA GLY A 75 5.17 -15.47 6.81
C GLY A 75 3.67 -15.22 7.02
N LYS A 76 3.28 -14.14 7.70
CA LYS A 76 1.87 -13.78 7.85
C LYS A 76 1.30 -13.27 6.53
N ARG A 77 0.03 -13.57 6.28
CA ARG A 77 -0.73 -12.99 5.16
C ARG A 77 -0.93 -11.49 5.38
N VAL A 78 -0.75 -10.68 4.35
CA VAL A 78 -0.97 -9.23 4.42
C VAL A 78 -2.47 -8.93 4.51
N LYS A 79 -2.83 -7.87 5.23
CA LYS A 79 -4.18 -7.30 5.19
C LYS A 79 -4.21 -6.11 4.25
N PHE A 80 -5.16 -6.12 3.33
CA PHE A 80 -5.40 -5.03 2.40
C PHE A 80 -6.25 -3.95 3.08
N ILE A 81 -6.08 -2.70 2.64
CA ILE A 81 -7.02 -1.63 2.97
C ILE A 81 -8.10 -1.71 1.90
N GLU A 82 -9.33 -2.01 2.31
CA GLU A 82 -10.47 -1.96 1.41
C GLU A 82 -10.74 -0.49 1.03
N PRO A 83 -11.00 -0.19 -0.25
CA PRO A 83 -11.48 1.13 -0.61
C PRO A 83 -12.79 1.40 0.11
N LEU A 84 -12.96 2.63 0.60
CA LEU A 84 -14.25 3.12 1.05
C LEU A 84 -15.20 2.97 -0.14
N ALA A 85 -16.28 2.21 0.02
CA ALA A 85 -17.31 2.11 -1.00
C ALA A 85 -17.76 3.52 -1.36
N ASP A 86 -17.86 3.82 -2.67
CA ASP A 86 -18.42 5.07 -3.13
C ASP A 86 -19.78 5.25 -2.48
N GLU A 87 -20.00 6.37 -1.77
CA GLU A 87 -21.32 6.69 -1.23
C GLU A 87 -22.30 6.70 -2.41
N GLU A 88 -23.27 5.79 -2.40
CA GLU A 88 -24.41 5.80 -3.32
C GLU A 88 -24.93 7.25 -3.42
N PRO A 89 -25.12 7.78 -4.65
CA PRO A 89 -25.56 9.17 -4.81
C PRO A 89 -26.86 9.36 -4.03
N ARG A 90 -26.84 10.35 -3.13
CA ARG A 90 -27.98 10.71 -2.30
C ARG A 90 -29.13 11.13 -3.24
N ASP A 91 -30.17 10.31 -3.35
CA ASP A 91 -31.34 10.58 -4.19
C ASP A 91 -32.07 11.83 -3.68
N ASP A 92 -31.85 12.94 -4.37
CA ASP A 92 -32.45 14.25 -4.18
C ASP A 92 -33.75 14.42 -4.98
N THR A 93 -34.27 13.35 -5.62
CA THR A 93 -35.51 13.39 -6.40
C THR A 93 -36.79 13.11 -5.60
N ALA A 94 -36.71 12.99 -4.26
CA ALA A 94 -37.89 13.00 -3.39
C ALA A 94 -38.50 14.41 -3.31
N GLY A 95 -39.10 14.85 -4.42
CA GLY A 95 -40.05 15.96 -4.45
C GLY A 95 -41.24 15.65 -3.53
N PRO A 96 -41.90 16.68 -2.98
CA PRO A 96 -43.00 16.50 -2.04
C PRO A 96 -44.11 15.69 -2.69
N GLN A 97 -44.37 14.49 -2.14
CA GLN A 97 -45.55 13.70 -2.49
C GLN A 97 -46.78 14.60 -2.36
N GLU A 98 -47.52 14.72 -3.46
CA GLU A 98 -48.77 15.45 -3.53
C GLU A 98 -49.68 15.03 -2.36
N LEU A 99 -49.97 16.00 -1.49
CA LEU A 99 -51.15 15.99 -0.66
C LEU A 99 -52.36 16.14 -1.59
N LEU A 100 -53.02 15.02 -1.88
CA LEU A 100 -54.38 14.95 -2.39
C LEU A 100 -55.15 13.85 -1.64
#